data_AF-A0A920MWB5-F1
#
_entry.id   AF-A0A920MWB5-F1
#
_cell.length_a   1.000
_cell.length_b   1.000
_cell.length_c   1.000
_cell.angle_alpha   90.00
_cell.angle_beta   90.00
_cell.angle_gamma   90.00
#
_symmetry.space_group_name_H-M   'P 1'
#
loop_
_entity.id
_entity.type
_entity.pdbx_description
1 polymer ?
#
loop_
_entity_poly.entity_id
_entity_poly.type
_entity_poly.pdbx_seq_one_letter_code
_entity_poly.pdbx_strand_id
1 'polypeptide(L)'
;MDNPEVFSQQIINQCNGIKSLEVAFSMAILDLWCQQNNNPLYEYLNSDPTKTPHTSYTISIGDMDLISEKVNEGAPYSILKVKLGMGIKKNKEIMKAIRLETDKVIRVDANEGGGFRNGH
;
A
#
# COMPACT_ATOMS: atom_id res chain seq x y z
N MET A 1 6.08 -27.86 -12.66
CA MET A 1 7.07 -27.13 -11.83
C MET A 1 6.92 -27.65 -10.42
N ASP A 2 7.93 -28.33 -9.90
CA ASP A 2 7.74 -29.13 -8.67
C ASP A 2 7.89 -28.29 -7.39
N ASN A 3 8.74 -27.25 -7.42
CA ASN A 3 8.91 -26.30 -6.33
C ASN A 3 9.00 -24.85 -6.87
N PRO A 4 8.05 -23.95 -6.53
CA PRO A 4 8.02 -22.57 -7.03
C PRO A 4 9.17 -21.71 -6.50
N GLU A 5 9.70 -22.00 -5.31
CA GLU A 5 10.78 -21.24 -4.69
C GLU A 5 12.11 -21.50 -5.39
N VAL A 6 12.42 -22.79 -5.64
CA VAL A 6 13.64 -23.19 -6.36
C VAL A 6 13.66 -22.60 -7.77
N PHE A 7 12.53 -22.65 -8.47
CA PHE A 7 12.41 -22.07 -9.80
C PHE A 7 12.53 -20.54 -9.77
N SER A 8 11.89 -19.87 -8.80
CA SER A 8 12.01 -18.41 -8.64
C SER A 8 13.46 -17.96 -8.44
N GLN A 9 14.27 -18.70 -7.67
CA GLN A 9 15.67 -18.35 -7.46
C GLN A 9 16.52 -18.42 -8.74
N GLN A 10 16.23 -19.36 -9.65
CA GLN A 10 16.93 -19.44 -10.94
C GLN A 10 16.64 -18.23 -11.84
N ILE A 11 15.43 -17.65 -11.73
CA ILE A 11 15.01 -16.48 -12.50
C ILE A 11 15.52 -15.18 -11.86
N ILE A 12 15.48 -15.08 -10.54
CA ILE A 12 15.95 -13.89 -9.79
C ILE A 12 17.42 -13.57 -10.11
N ASN A 13 18.27 -14.59 -10.29
CA ASN A 13 19.67 -14.40 -10.68
C ASN A 13 19.84 -13.70 -12.04
N GLN A 14 18.84 -13.75 -12.92
CA GLN A 14 18.84 -13.10 -14.23
C GLN A 14 18.31 -11.66 -14.17
N CYS A 15 17.74 -11.25 -13.03
CA CYS A 15 17.12 -9.93 -12.86
C CYS A 15 18.14 -8.82 -12.57
N ASN A 16 19.44 -9.13 -12.50
CA ASN A 16 20.53 -8.16 -12.28
C ASN A 16 20.33 -7.26 -11.04
N GLY A 17 19.71 -7.76 -9.98
CA GLY A 17 19.45 -7.01 -8.75
C GLY A 17 18.28 -6.01 -8.81
N ILE A 18 17.55 -5.95 -9.93
CA ILE A 18 16.39 -5.06 -10.08
C ILE A 18 15.23 -5.61 -9.24
N LYS A 19 15.03 -5.05 -8.04
CA LYS A 19 14.08 -5.59 -7.06
C LYS A 19 12.63 -5.64 -7.53
N SER A 20 12.17 -4.63 -8.27
CA SER A 20 10.82 -4.65 -8.85
C SER A 20 10.64 -5.80 -9.85
N LEU A 21 11.69 -6.11 -10.62
CA LEU A 21 11.68 -7.20 -11.59
C LEU A 21 11.73 -8.57 -10.90
N GLU A 22 12.57 -8.72 -9.88
CA GLU A 22 12.64 -9.93 -9.04
C GLU A 22 11.26 -10.26 -8.44
N VAL A 23 10.57 -9.25 -7.89
CA VAL A 23 9.22 -9.41 -7.32
C VAL A 23 8.18 -9.73 -8.39
N ALA A 24 8.24 -9.08 -9.54
CA ALA A 24 7.31 -9.36 -10.64
C ALA A 24 7.37 -10.84 -11.08
N PHE A 25 8.59 -11.39 -11.23
CA PHE A 25 8.76 -12.80 -11.57
C PHE A 25 8.34 -13.74 -10.44
N SER A 26 8.71 -13.46 -9.18
CA SER A 26 8.33 -14.33 -8.07
C SER A 26 6.80 -14.43 -7.90
N MET A 27 6.09 -13.31 -8.05
CA MET A 27 4.62 -13.29 -8.01
C MET A 27 3.99 -14.11 -9.16
N ALA A 28 4.47 -13.93 -10.40
CA ALA A 28 3.94 -14.65 -11.56
C ALA A 28 4.20 -16.16 -11.48
N ILE A 29 5.39 -16.57 -11.01
CA ILE A 29 5.75 -17.97 -10.82
C ILE A 29 4.86 -18.62 -9.77
N LEU A 30 4.64 -17.94 -8.64
CA LEU A 30 3.83 -18.46 -7.55
C LEU A 30 2.35 -18.59 -7.95
N ASP A 31 1.81 -17.60 -8.66
CA ASP A 31 0.44 -17.64 -9.21
C ASP A 31 0.26 -18.81 -10.18
N LEU A 32 1.18 -18.98 -11.13
CA LEU A 32 1.15 -20.09 -12.08
C LEU A 32 1.20 -21.45 -11.37
N TRP A 33 2.06 -21.59 -10.35
CA TRP A 33 2.14 -22.83 -9.57
C TRP A 33 0.83 -23.14 -8.85
N CYS A 34 0.24 -22.14 -8.19
CA CYS A 34 -1.03 -22.26 -7.48
C CYS A 34 -2.14 -22.73 -8.43
N GLN A 35 -2.23 -22.12 -9.61
CA GLN A 35 -3.18 -22.50 -10.66
C GLN A 35 -2.95 -23.94 -11.14
N GLN A 36 -1.71 -24.35 -11.39
CA GLN A 36 -1.37 -25.73 -11.81
C GLN A 36 -1.76 -26.78 -10.78
N ASN A 37 -1.75 -26.43 -9.49
CA ASN A 37 -2.07 -27.33 -8.39
C ASN A 37 -3.53 -27.20 -7.92
N ASN A 38 -4.36 -26.39 -8.57
CA ASN A 38 -5.72 -26.05 -8.12
C ASN A 38 -5.76 -25.59 -6.65
N ASN A 39 -4.71 -24.91 -6.20
CA ASN A 39 -4.55 -24.47 -4.82
C ASN A 39 -4.58 -22.94 -4.78
N PRO A 40 -5.61 -22.29 -4.21
CA PRO A 40 -5.64 -20.83 -4.09
C PRO A 40 -4.43 -20.27 -3.33
N LEU A 41 -3.93 -19.12 -3.75
CA LEU A 41 -2.73 -18.51 -3.17
C LEU A 41 -2.83 -18.27 -1.64
N TYR A 42 -4.02 -17.92 -1.13
CA TYR A 42 -4.20 -17.69 0.31
C TYR A 42 -4.01 -18.97 1.13
N GLU A 43 -4.34 -20.15 0.58
CA GLU A 43 -4.13 -21.44 1.24
C GLU A 43 -2.65 -21.79 1.27
N TYR A 44 -1.94 -21.57 0.15
CA TYR A 44 -0.48 -21.70 0.11
C TYR A 44 0.22 -20.81 1.15
N LEU A 45 -0.26 -19.58 1.32
CA LEU A 45 0.29 -18.62 2.29
C LEU A 45 -0.21 -18.84 3.74
N ASN A 46 -1.02 -19.86 4.00
CA ASN A 46 -1.67 -20.11 5.29
C ASN A 46 -2.43 -18.87 5.83
N SER A 47 -3.07 -18.13 4.94
CA SER A 47 -3.82 -16.91 5.25
C SER A 47 -5.30 -17.21 5.42
N ASP A 48 -5.93 -16.58 6.42
CA ASP A 48 -7.36 -16.70 6.69
C ASP A 48 -8.13 -15.56 6.02
N PRO A 49 -8.92 -15.83 4.95
CA PRO A 49 -9.65 -14.80 4.22
C PRO A 49 -10.73 -14.12 5.07
N THR A 50 -11.13 -14.71 6.20
CA THR A 50 -12.09 -14.09 7.13
C THR A 50 -11.44 -13.06 8.06
N LYS A 51 -10.10 -13.05 8.14
CA LYS A 51 -9.31 -12.14 9.00
C LYS A 51 -8.58 -11.05 8.21
N THR A 52 -9.05 -10.72 7.01
CA THR A 52 -8.43 -9.68 6.18
C THR A 52 -8.53 -8.31 6.84
N PRO A 53 -7.46 -7.50 6.84
CA PRO A 53 -7.53 -6.11 7.31
C PRO A 53 -8.56 -5.30 6.53
N HIS A 54 -9.16 -4.30 7.19
CA HIS A 54 -10.03 -3.35 6.50
C HIS A 54 -9.29 -2.59 5.40
N THR A 55 -9.89 -2.54 4.21
CA THR A 55 -9.42 -1.73 3.09
C THR A 55 -9.48 -0.25 3.45
N SER A 56 -8.39 0.47 3.17
CA SER A 56 -8.32 1.92 3.34
C SER A 56 -8.38 2.64 2.00
N TYR A 57 -9.07 3.77 1.94
CA TYR A 57 -9.04 4.67 0.78
C TYR A 57 -7.88 5.66 0.90
N THR A 58 -7.06 5.81 -0.16
CA THR A 58 -5.88 6.68 -0.12
C THR A 58 -6.19 8.07 -0.68
N ILE A 59 -6.06 9.09 0.17
CA ILE A 59 -6.14 10.50 -0.20
C ILE A 59 -4.71 10.97 -0.52
N SER A 60 -4.43 11.14 -1.82
CA SER A 60 -3.21 11.81 -2.28
C SER A 60 -3.37 13.31 -2.16
N ILE A 61 -2.48 13.95 -1.40
CA ILE A 61 -2.48 15.40 -1.24
C ILE A 61 -1.84 16.07 -2.46
N GLY A 62 -2.52 17.08 -2.99
CA GLY A 62 -2.09 17.83 -4.17
C GLY A 62 -2.73 19.21 -4.12
N ASP A 63 -4.06 19.19 -4.06
CA ASP A 63 -4.92 20.37 -3.98
C ASP A 63 -5.79 20.31 -2.72
N MET A 64 -5.92 21.44 -2.02
CA MET A 64 -6.76 21.60 -0.83
C MET A 64 -8.24 21.61 -1.19
N ASP A 65 -8.60 22.11 -2.37
CA ASP A 65 -9.99 22.30 -2.79
C ASP A 65 -10.66 20.94 -3.08
N LEU A 66 -9.86 19.91 -3.37
CA LEU A 66 -10.32 18.54 -3.64
C LEU A 66 -10.46 17.68 -2.37
N ILE A 67 -10.24 18.23 -1.17
CA ILE A 67 -10.27 17.43 0.06
C ILE A 67 -11.67 16.88 0.34
N SER A 68 -12.71 17.71 0.27
CA SER A 68 -14.08 17.28 0.55
C SER A 68 -14.55 16.22 -0.44
N GLU A 69 -14.25 16.41 -1.74
CA GLU A 69 -14.52 15.42 -2.80
C GLU A 69 -13.83 14.08 -2.49
N LYS A 70 -12.54 14.09 -2.17
CA LYS A 70 -11.78 12.85 -1.86
C LYS A 70 -12.27 12.17 -0.58
N VAL A 71 -12.69 12.92 0.43
CA VAL A 71 -13.30 12.34 1.64
C VAL A 71 -14.63 11.68 1.31
N ASN A 72 -15.44 12.31 0.45
CA ASN A 72 -16.70 11.78 -0.01
C ASN A 72 -16.52 10.52 -0.88
N GLU A 73 -15.56 10.50 -1.81
CA GLU A 73 -15.18 9.28 -2.54
C GLU A 73 -14.76 8.14 -1.61
N GLY A 74 -14.11 8.48 -0.50
CA GLY A 74 -13.75 7.56 0.57
C GLY A 74 -14.91 7.13 1.48
N ALA A 75 -16.15 7.57 1.25
CA ALA A 75 -17.32 7.27 2.08
C ALA A 75 -17.55 5.77 2.33
N PRO A 76 -17.34 4.84 1.38
CA PRO A 76 -17.51 3.41 1.62
C PRO A 76 -16.45 2.77 2.54
N TYR A 77 -15.31 3.44 2.77
CA TYR A 77 -14.16 2.86 3.48
C TYR A 77 -14.13 3.31 4.94
N SER A 78 -13.91 2.39 5.87
CA SER A 78 -13.84 2.71 7.30
C SER A 78 -12.55 3.45 7.71
N ILE A 79 -11.51 3.34 6.89
CA ILE A 79 -10.18 3.91 7.13
C ILE A 79 -9.78 4.78 5.95
N LEU A 80 -9.32 6.01 6.24
CA LEU A 80 -8.70 6.89 5.25
C LEU A 80 -7.18 6.88 5.45
N LYS A 81 -6.42 6.66 4.38
CA LYS A 81 -4.95 6.77 4.37
C LYS A 81 -4.57 8.09 3.71
N VAL A 82 -3.95 9.00 4.45
CA VAL A 82 -3.57 10.33 3.95
C VAL A 82 -2.08 10.36 3.69
N LYS A 83 -1.70 10.61 2.44
CA LYS A 83 -0.29 10.87 2.11
C LYS A 83 0.08 12.28 2.56
N LEU A 84 1.23 12.45 3.20
CA LEU A 84 1.81 13.73 3.61
C LEU A 84 3.15 13.96 2.90
N GLY A 85 3.59 15.22 2.85
CA GLY A 85 4.84 15.56 2.16
C GLY A 85 5.04 17.04 1.81
N MET A 86 4.11 17.93 2.20
CA MET A 86 4.17 19.35 1.83
C MET A 86 4.70 20.27 2.94
N GLY A 87 5.45 19.72 3.90
CA GLY A 87 5.96 20.44 5.07
C GLY A 87 4.97 20.52 6.25
N ILE A 88 5.49 20.73 7.46
CA ILE A 88 4.73 20.56 8.72
C ILE A 88 3.49 21.46 8.84
N LYS A 89 3.55 22.71 8.34
CA LYS A 89 2.43 23.66 8.43
C LYS A 89 1.28 23.22 7.51
N LYS A 90 1.55 23.01 6.23
CA LYS A 90 0.55 22.58 5.24
C LYS A 90 0.00 21.19 5.55
N ASN A 91 0.83 20.26 6.03
CA ASN A 91 0.36 18.95 6.49
C ASN A 91 -0.66 19.07 7.63
N LYS A 92 -0.47 20.00 8.59
CA LYS A 92 -1.45 20.24 9.67
C LYS A 92 -2.76 20.83 9.14
N GLU A 93 -2.68 21.75 8.18
CA GLU A 93 -3.86 22.35 7.54
C GLU A 93 -4.68 21.30 6.78
N ILE A 94 -4.03 20.45 6.00
CA ILE A 94 -4.66 19.31 5.32
C ILE A 94 -5.38 18.40 6.32
N MET A 95 -4.68 18.00 7.39
CA MET A 95 -5.25 17.11 8.39
C MET A 95 -6.45 17.75 9.10
N LYS A 96 -6.41 19.06 9.35
CA LYS A 96 -7.53 19.81 9.92
C LYS A 96 -8.71 19.83 8.94
N ALA A 97 -8.47 20.11 7.66
CA ALA A 97 -9.52 20.12 6.64
C ALA A 97 -10.19 18.75 6.51
N ILE A 98 -9.41 17.66 6.43
CA ILE A 98 -9.97 16.30 6.38
C ILE A 98 -10.79 16.00 7.63
N ARG A 99 -10.30 16.40 8.82
CA ARG A 99 -11.01 16.13 10.08
C ARG A 99 -12.33 16.92 10.20
N LEU A 100 -12.48 18.04 9.51
CA LEU A 100 -13.77 18.76 9.46
C LEU A 100 -14.84 17.99 8.68
N GLU A 101 -14.43 17.15 7.73
CA GLU A 101 -15.33 16.40 6.84
C GLU A 101 -15.66 14.99 7.38
N THR A 102 -14.86 14.45 8.32
CA THR A 102 -15.06 13.07 8.79
C THR A 102 -14.42 12.73 10.14
N ASP A 103 -15.10 11.88 10.90
CA ASP A 103 -14.60 11.27 12.14
C ASP A 103 -13.96 9.88 11.95
N LYS A 104 -13.80 9.43 10.70
CA LYS A 104 -13.18 8.13 10.39
C LYS A 104 -11.76 8.01 10.95
N VAL A 105 -11.31 6.75 11.07
CA VAL A 105 -9.92 6.43 11.41
C VAL A 105 -9.03 6.92 10.27
N ILE A 106 -8.01 7.72 10.62
CA ILE A 106 -7.03 8.22 9.66
C ILE A 106 -5.67 7.58 9.94
N ARG A 107 -5.10 6.95 8.90
CA ARG A 107 -3.69 6.53 8.86
C ARG A 107 -2.90 7.55 8.05
N VAL A 108 -1.71 7.88 8.53
CA VAL A 108 -0.83 8.84 7.85
C VAL A 108 0.32 8.10 7.19
N ASP A 109 0.63 8.48 5.95
CA ASP A 109 1.77 8.01 5.19
C ASP A 109 2.66 9.20 4.84
N ALA A 110 3.80 9.32 5.52
CA ALA A 110 4.65 10.49 5.42
C ALA A 110 5.67 10.46 4.28
N ASN A 111 5.80 9.35 3.53
CA ASN A 111 6.75 9.16 2.40
C ASN A 111 8.00 10.05 2.46
N GLU A 112 8.85 9.83 3.47
CA GLU A 112 10.13 10.56 3.68
C GLU A 112 10.05 12.10 3.85
N GLY A 113 8.86 12.72 3.84
CA GLY A 113 8.66 14.17 3.97
C GLY A 113 8.99 14.75 5.36
N GLY A 114 9.46 13.90 6.28
CA GLY A 114 10.09 14.31 7.53
C GLY A 114 11.57 14.58 7.30
N GLY A 115 11.90 15.68 6.62
CA GLY A 115 13.25 16.23 6.69
C GLY A 115 13.59 16.43 8.17
N PHE A 116 14.57 15.68 8.68
CA PHE A 116 15.07 15.80 10.04
C PHE A 116 15.37 17.27 10.33
N ARG A 117 14.87 17.77 11.46
CA ARG A 117 15.22 19.11 11.94
C ARG A 117 16.71 19.11 12.28
N ASN A 118 17.54 19.73 11.44
CA ASN A 118 18.82 20.25 11.90
C ASN A 118 18.52 21.41 12.84
N GLY A 119 18.56 21.11 14.14
CA GLY A 119 18.39 22.04 15.23
C GLY A 119 19.23 21.60 16.41
N HIS A 120 20.55 21.70 16.23
CA HIS A 120 21.57 22.25 17.12
C HIS A 120 22.95 21.73 16.70
#